data_AF-A0A9E4XDA1-F1
#
_entry.id   AF-A0A9E4XDA1-F1
#
_cell.length_a   1.000
_cell.length_b   1.000
_cell.length_c   1.000
_cell.angle_alpha   90.00
_cell.angle_beta   90.00
_cell.angle_gamma   90.00
#
_symmetry.space_group_name_H-M   'P 1'
#
loop_
_entity.id
_entity.type
_entity.pdbx_description
1 polymer ?
#
loop_
_entity_poly.entity_id
_entity_poly.type
_entity_poly.pdbx_seq_one_letter_code
_entity_poly.pdbx_strand_id
1 'polypeptide(L)' 'MAQPTEPTPVLTVTYYGHCAFLWETAQGARVLVDPYRNREDRYWFT' A
#
# COMPACT_ATOMS: atom_id res chain seq x y z
N MET A 1 7.29 -32.27 13.75
CA MET A 1 8.29 -31.17 13.76
C MET A 1 7.60 -29.97 13.14
N ALA A 2 7.42 -28.87 13.88
CA ALA A 2 6.79 -27.66 13.35
C ALA A 2 7.84 -26.86 12.56
N GLN A 3 7.56 -26.54 11.30
CA GLN A 3 8.40 -25.62 10.52
C GLN A 3 8.34 -24.23 11.15
N PRO A 4 9.47 -23.50 11.21
CA PRO A 4 9.44 -22.10 11.59
C PRO A 4 8.70 -21.33 10.49
N THR A 5 7.54 -20.78 10.82
CA THR A 5 6.86 -19.80 9.96
C THR A 5 7.66 -18.51 10.05
N GLU A 6 8.60 -18.30 9.14
CA GLU A 6 9.17 -16.98 8.93
C GLU A 6 8.01 -16.00 8.70
N PRO A 7 8.00 -14.83 9.37
CA PRO A 7 6.93 -13.87 9.18
C PRO A 7 6.98 -13.40 7.72
N THR A 8 6.00 -13.83 6.92
CA THR A 8 5.85 -13.33 5.56
C THR A 8 5.75 -11.81 5.62
N PRO A 9 6.62 -11.05 4.93
CA PRO A 9 6.56 -9.60 4.97
C PRO A 9 5.16 -9.16 4.50
N VAL A 10 4.46 -8.45 5.38
CA VAL A 10 3.10 -7.99 5.13
C VAL A 10 3.17 -6.78 4.19
N LEU A 11 2.41 -6.83 3.11
CA LEU A 11 2.18 -5.71 2.20
C LEU A 11 0.74 -5.24 2.39
N THR A 12 0.57 -3.97 2.74
CA THR A 12 -0.75 -3.33 2.80
C THR A 12 -0.99 -2.55 1.51
N VAL A 13 -2.21 -2.69 0.97
CA VAL A 13 -2.64 -1.96 -0.23
C VAL A 13 -3.88 -1.15 0.11
N THR A 14 -3.80 0.16 -0.08
CA THR A 14 -4.92 1.09 0.07
C THR A 14 -5.38 1.55 -1.31
N TYR A 15 -6.68 1.40 -1.60
CA TYR A 15 -7.28 1.87 -2.85
C TYR A 15 -7.89 3.26 -2.65
N TYR A 16 -7.55 4.20 -3.54
CA TYR A 16 -8.02 5.59 -3.49
C TYR A 16 -8.98 5.97 -4.62
N GLY A 17 -9.54 5.01 -5.37
CA GLY A 17 -10.44 5.30 -6.50
C GLY A 17 -9.74 5.28 -7.86
N HIS A 18 -10.52 5.06 -8.93
CA HIS A 18 -10.05 4.89 -10.31
C HIS A 18 -8.95 3.80 -10.43
N CYS A 19 -7.69 4.21 -10.52
CA CYS A 19 -6.52 3.35 -10.62
C CYS A 19 -5.44 3.72 -9.59
N ALA A 20 -5.78 4.55 -8.59
CA ALA A 20 -4.83 5.05 -7.61
C ALA A 20 -4.71 4.09 -6.41
N PHE A 21 -3.48 3.70 -6.07
CA PHE A 21 -3.18 2.79 -4.96
C PHE A 21 -1.97 3.25 -4.16
N LEU A 22 -2.02 3.13 -2.83
CA LEU A 22 -0.85 3.20 -1.96
C LEU A 22 -0.44 1.80 -1.52
N TRP A 23 0.84 1.49 -1.71
CA TRP A 23 1.44 0.26 -1.22
C TRP A 23 2.36 0.58 -0.05
N GLU A 24 2.21 -0.16 1.05
CA GLU A 24 3.04 -0.02 2.24
C GLU A 24 3.65 -1.38 2.61
N THR A 25 4.98 -1.42 2.66
CA THR A 25 5.73 -2.60 3.10
C THR A 25 5.87 -2.61 4.62
N ALA A 26 6.04 -3.80 5.22
CA ALA A 26 6.33 -3.94 6.64
C ALA A 26 7.58 -3.16 7.11
N GLN A 27 8.53 -2.90 6.21
CA GLN A 27 9.74 -2.12 6.46
C GLN A 27 9.53 -0.60 6.32
N GLY A 28 8.31 -0.15 6.03
CA GLY A 28 7.93 1.27 5.95
C GLY A 28 8.16 1.94 4.60
N ALA A 29 8.59 1.20 3.57
CA ALA A 29 8.63 1.74 2.20
C ALA A 29 7.20 1.95 1.67
N ARG A 30 6.97 3.10 1.03
CA ARG A 30 5.68 3.53 0.49
C ARG A 30 5.77 3.86 -1.00
N VAL A 31 4.82 3.38 -1.79
CA VAL A 31 4.73 3.66 -3.22
C VAL A 31 3.31 4.04 -3.59
N LEU A 32 3.13 5.25 -4.13
CA LEU A 32 1.85 5.72 -4.67
C LEU A 32 1.82 5.47 -6.17
N VAL A 33 0.89 4.63 -6.62
CA VAL A 33 0.73 4.20 -8.01
C VAL A 33 -0.41 4.97 -8.66
N ASP A 34 -0.17 5.43 -9.90
CA ASP A 34 -1.09 6.22 -10.73
C ASP A 34 -1.81 7.36 -9.96
N PRO A 35 -1.05 8.29 -9.34
CA PRO A 35 -1.63 9.43 -8.66
C PRO A 35 -2.26 10.37 -9.69
N TYR A 36 -3.51 10.13 -10.08
CA TYR A 36 -4.26 11.06 -10.93
C TYR A 36 -4.62 12.31 -10.12
N ARG A 37 -3.68 13.25 -10.01
CA ARG A 37 -3.76 14.46 -9.17
C ARG A 37 -4.06 14.22 -7.69
N ASN A 38 -4.23 12.97 -7.26
CA ASN A 38 -4.33 12.56 -5.87
C ASN A 38 -2.96 12.74 -5.22
N ARG A 39 -2.95 13.53 -4.15
CA ARG A 39 -1.81 13.71 -3.26
C ARG A 39 -2.13 12.93 -1.98
N GLU A 40 -1.14 12.36 -1.29
CA GLU A 40 -1.38 11.60 -0.04
C GLU A 40 -2.16 12.43 1.01
N ASP A 41 -2.04 13.75 0.97
CA ASP A 41 -2.75 14.73 1.81
C ASP A 41 -4.09 15.23 1.23
N ARG A 42 -4.44 14.87 -0.01
CA ARG A 42 -5.70 15.23 -0.68
C ARG A 42 -6.15 14.13 -1.63
N TYR A 43 -7.06 13.31 -1.14
CA TYR A 43 -7.80 12.36 -1.98
C TYR A 43 -9.04 13.03 -2.58
N TRP A 44 -9.21 12.93 -3.89
CA TRP A 44 -10.38 13.48 -4.58
C TRP A 44 -11.55 12.48 -4.69
N PHE A 45 -11.31 11.19 -4.39
CA PHE A 45 -12.31 10.11 -4.57
C PHE A 45 -12.65 9.35 -3.27
N THR A 46 -12.36 9.92 -2.10
CA THR A 46 -12.72 9.34 -0.79
C THR A 46 -14.01 9.93 -0.26
#